data_AF-A0ABC8QT64-F1
#
_entry.id   AF-A0ABC8QT64-F1
#
_cell.length_a   1.000
_cell.length_b   1.000
_cell.length_c   1.000
_cell.angle_alpha   90.00
_cell.angle_beta   90.00
_cell.angle_gamma   90.00
#
_symmetry.space_group_name_H-M   'P 1'
#
loop_
_entity.id
_entity.type
_entity.pdbx_description
1 polymer ?
#
loop_
_entity_poly.entity_id
_entity_poly.type
_entity_poly.pdbx_seq_one_letter_code
_entity_poly.pdbx_strand_id
1 'polypeptide(L)'
;MEHVDRNLEVPRGALHLPGHNGVFILRDLVGATYRLRAPTRRSGRRSLAEDWKAFSAAKNLKAGQQLRMYRVGNEYSVEVDVKLFGMSVSWRPL
;
A
#
# COMPACT_ATOMS: atom_id res chain seq x y z
N MET A 1 -16.05 -12.64 -2.31
CA MET A 1 -15.11 -11.72 -1.65
C MET A 1 -14.24 -11.16 -2.76
N GLU A 2 -14.37 -9.88 -3.10
CA GLU A 2 -13.73 -9.31 -4.30
C GLU A 2 -12.24 -9.03 -4.03
N HIS A 3 -11.36 -9.61 -4.86
CA HIS A 3 -9.92 -9.36 -4.81
C HIS A 3 -9.62 -7.98 -5.42
N VAL A 4 -8.75 -7.21 -4.76
CA VAL A 4 -8.32 -5.89 -5.25
C VAL A 4 -7.21 -6.08 -6.28
N ASP A 5 -7.59 -6.38 -7.53
CA ASP A 5 -6.67 -6.67 -8.65
C ASP A 5 -6.28 -5.43 -9.46
N ARG A 6 -6.91 -4.28 -9.18
CA ARG A 6 -6.62 -3.00 -9.83
C ARG A 6 -5.58 -2.22 -9.02
N ASN A 7 -4.89 -1.29 -9.67
CA ASN A 7 -4.02 -0.31 -9.01
C ASN A 7 -4.73 0.32 -7.79
N LEU A 8 -4.05 0.43 -6.65
CA LEU A 8 -4.60 1.10 -5.48
C LEU A 8 -4.73 2.60 -5.74
N GLU A 9 -5.93 3.17 -5.66
CA GLU A 9 -6.06 4.63 -5.66
C GLU A 9 -5.56 5.20 -4.33
N VAL A 10 -4.72 6.24 -4.41
CA VAL A 10 -4.18 6.90 -3.22
C VAL A 10 -4.95 8.20 -2.97
N PRO A 11 -5.48 8.42 -1.74
CA PRO A 11 -6.14 9.66 -1.38
C PRO A 11 -5.25 10.90 -1.60
N ARG A 12 -5.86 12.02 -2.01
CA ARG A 12 -5.12 13.27 -2.27
C ARG A 12 -4.36 13.81 -1.05
N GLY A 13 -4.84 13.51 0.16
CA GLY A 13 -4.18 13.91 1.42
C GLY A 13 -3.04 13.01 1.86
N ALA A 14 -2.74 11.92 1.15
CA ALA A 14 -1.62 11.05 1.49
C ALA A 14 -0.30 11.79 1.26
N LEU A 15 0.50 11.90 2.31
CA LEU A 15 1.82 12.54 2.27
C LEU A 15 2.90 11.52 1.91
N HIS A 16 4.10 12.02 1.62
CA HIS A 16 5.33 11.23 1.49
C HIS A 16 5.42 10.23 0.35
N LEU A 17 4.44 10.16 -0.56
CA LEU A 17 4.62 9.48 -1.84
C LEU A 17 5.85 10.04 -2.57
N PRO A 18 6.56 9.22 -3.37
CA PRO A 18 7.60 9.73 -4.23
C PRO A 18 7.02 10.72 -5.25
N GLY A 19 7.92 11.44 -5.95
CA GLY A 19 7.55 12.38 -7.02
C GLY A 19 6.63 11.77 -8.10
N HIS A 20 6.18 12.59 -9.04
CA HIS A 20 5.28 12.14 -10.10
C HIS A 20 5.86 10.92 -10.85
N ASN A 21 5.08 9.84 -10.95
CA ASN A 21 5.51 8.57 -11.54
C ASN A 21 6.75 7.94 -10.87
N GLY A 22 7.11 8.39 -9.67
CA GLY A 22 8.25 7.88 -8.92
C GLY A 22 8.06 6.41 -8.52
N VAL A 23 9.20 5.72 -8.41
CA VAL A 23 9.28 4.33 -7.99
C VAL A 23 9.88 4.28 -6.59
N PHE A 24 9.41 3.36 -5.77
CA PHE A 24 9.91 3.13 -4.43
C PHE A 24 9.80 1.64 -4.07
N ILE A 25 10.62 1.21 -3.11
CA ILE A 25 10.59 -0.15 -2.57
C ILE A 25 9.74 -0.13 -1.31
N LEU A 26 8.68 -0.93 -1.30
CA LEU A 26 7.85 -1.18 -0.14
C LEU A 26 8.33 -2.45 0.56
N ARG A 27 8.69 -2.33 1.84
CA ARG A 27 9.02 -3.48 2.68
C ARG A 27 7.86 -3.81 3.61
N ASP A 28 7.42 -5.05 3.63
CA ASP A 28 6.42 -5.48 4.62
C ASP A 28 7.07 -5.83 5.98
N LEU A 29 6.23 -6.10 6.97
CA LEU A 29 6.69 -6.44 8.33
C LEU A 29 7.42 -7.78 8.43
N VAL A 30 7.31 -8.66 7.43
CA VAL A 30 8.03 -9.94 7.37
C VAL A 30 9.30 -9.86 6.54
N GLY A 31 9.64 -8.65 6.06
CA GLY A 31 10.86 -8.34 5.34
C GLY A 31 10.79 -8.52 3.82
N ALA A 32 9.65 -8.92 3.25
CA ALA A 32 9.52 -9.01 1.80
C ALA A 32 9.42 -7.62 1.17
N THR A 33 9.95 -7.49 -0.05
CA THR A 33 10.06 -6.21 -0.75
C THR A 33 9.28 -6.22 -2.06
N TYR A 34 8.60 -5.11 -2.35
CA TYR A 34 7.78 -4.92 -3.55
C TYR A 34 8.15 -3.60 -4.22
N ARG A 35 8.40 -3.60 -5.52
CA ARG A 35 8.73 -2.40 -6.30
C ARG A 35 7.44 -1.76 -6.80
N LEU A 36 7.06 -0.65 -6.16
CA LEU A 36 5.84 0.07 -6.49
C LEU A 36 6.13 1.34 -7.26
N ARG A 37 5.27 1.60 -8.26
CA ARG A 37 5.23 2.88 -8.97
C ARG A 37 4.04 3.70 -8.50
N ALA A 38 4.24 5.00 -8.31
CA ALA A 38 3.20 5.93 -7.90
C ALA A 38 2.77 6.88 -9.04
N PRO A 39 2.10 6.41 -10.11
CA PRO A 39 1.74 7.27 -11.23
C PRO A 39 0.77 8.39 -10.83
N THR A 40 0.87 9.51 -11.54
CA THR A 40 -0.11 10.61 -11.47
C THR A 40 -0.98 10.57 -12.71
N ARG A 41 -2.30 10.42 -12.53
CA ARG A 41 -3.28 10.48 -13.61
C ARG A 41 -3.52 11.93 -14.05
N ARG A 42 -4.08 12.12 -15.24
CA ARG A 42 -4.48 13.46 -15.76
C ARG A 42 -5.38 14.25 -14.80
N SER A 43 -6.16 13.57 -13.96
CA SER A 43 -7.02 14.17 -12.93
C SER A 43 -6.27 14.61 -11.65
N GLY A 44 -4.95 14.48 -11.62
CA GLY A 44 -4.10 14.68 -10.44
C GLY A 44 -4.20 13.56 -9.40
N ARG A 45 -5.07 12.54 -9.62
CA ARG A 45 -5.17 11.39 -8.72
C ARG A 45 -3.92 10.53 -8.81
N ARG A 46 -3.45 10.05 -7.67
CA ARG A 46 -2.32 9.13 -7.55
C ARG A 46 -2.84 7.70 -7.42
N SER A 47 -2.06 6.73 -7.89
CA SER A 47 -2.31 5.32 -7.62
C SER A 47 -1.01 4.56 -7.36
N LEU A 48 -1.06 3.38 -6.77
CA LEU A 48 0.06 2.43 -6.71
C LEU A 48 -0.12 1.35 -7.78
N ALA A 49 0.92 1.12 -8.55
CA ALA A 49 0.94 0.19 -9.68
C ALA A 49 2.19 -0.70 -9.61
N GLU A 50 2.43 -1.48 -10.68
CA GLU A 50 3.55 -2.42 -10.80
C GLU A 50 3.34 -3.61 -9.85
N ASP A 51 4.15 -3.80 -8.82
CA ASP A 51 4.03 -4.96 -7.91
C ASP A 51 2.82 -4.88 -6.98
N TRP A 52 1.94 -3.89 -7.14
CA TRP A 52 0.72 -3.77 -6.33
C TRP A 52 -0.12 -5.05 -6.34
N LYS A 53 -0.30 -5.67 -7.52
CA LYS A 53 -1.06 -6.92 -7.65
C LYS A 53 -0.39 -8.09 -6.92
N ALA A 54 0.94 -8.18 -7.01
CA ALA A 54 1.70 -9.23 -6.32
C ALA A 54 1.62 -9.04 -4.80
N PHE A 55 1.74 -7.80 -4.33
CA PHE A 55 1.58 -7.44 -2.93
C PHE A 55 0.17 -7.74 -2.41
N SER A 56 -0.88 -7.31 -3.13
CA SER A 56 -2.26 -7.52 -2.70
C SER A 56 -2.63 -9.00 -2.65
N ALA A 57 -2.15 -9.80 -3.60
CA ALA A 57 -2.29 -11.25 -3.58
C ALA A 57 -1.53 -11.90 -2.42
N ALA A 58 -0.26 -11.54 -2.22
CA ALA A 58 0.58 -12.09 -1.14
C ALA A 58 0.04 -11.78 0.26
N LYS A 59 -0.60 -10.63 0.45
CA LYS A 59 -1.25 -10.24 1.71
C LYS A 59 -2.73 -10.62 1.79
N ASN A 60 -3.26 -11.28 0.76
CA ASN A 60 -4.67 -11.62 0.65
C ASN A 60 -5.58 -10.43 0.98
N LEU A 61 -5.26 -9.27 0.40
CA LEU A 61 -5.96 -8.02 0.68
C LEU A 61 -7.38 -8.06 0.15
N LYS A 62 -8.29 -7.52 0.96
CA LYS A 62 -9.72 -7.53 0.72
C LYS A 62 -10.30 -6.14 0.86
N ALA A 63 -11.36 -5.87 0.11
CA ALA A 63 -12.10 -4.62 0.25
C ALA A 63 -12.51 -4.39 1.72
N GLY A 64 -12.35 -3.15 2.20
CA GLY A 64 -12.66 -2.75 3.57
C GLY A 64 -11.49 -2.80 4.56
N GLN A 65 -10.35 -3.40 4.19
CA GLN A 65 -9.13 -3.32 4.99
C GLN A 65 -8.44 -1.96 4.88
N GLN A 66 -7.67 -1.61 5.91
CA GLN A 66 -6.90 -0.37 5.94
C GLN A 66 -5.42 -0.68 5.75
N LEU A 67 -4.76 0.12 4.91
CA LEU A 67 -3.31 0.08 4.71
C LEU A 67 -2.71 1.34 5.29
N ARG A 68 -1.69 1.19 6.14
CA ARG A 68 -0.87 2.29 6.63
C ARG A 68 0.53 2.13 6.07
N MET A 69 0.97 3.12 5.31
CA MET A 69 2.32 3.14 4.75
C MET A 69 3.13 4.17 5.51
N TYR A 70 4.32 3.78 5.93
CA TYR A 70 5.26 4.64 6.64
C TYR A 70 6.45 4.91 5.74
N ARG A 71 7.05 6.09 5.88
CA ARG A 71 8.31 6.44 5.24
C ARG A 71 9.30 6.89 6.29
N VAL A 72 10.48 6.27 6.31
CA VAL A 72 11.61 6.65 7.18
C VAL A 72 12.81 6.90 6.26
N GLY A 73 13.18 8.17 6.09
CA GLY A 73 14.19 8.56 5.10
C GLY A 73 13.76 8.22 3.67
N ASN A 74 14.47 7.28 3.04
CA ASN A 74 14.15 6.76 1.70
C ASN A 74 13.48 5.37 1.72
N GLU A 75 13.26 4.80 2.89
CA GLU A 75 12.63 3.49 3.06
C GLU A 75 11.12 3.63 3.27
N TYR A 76 10.36 2.72 2.67
CA TYR A 76 8.92 2.64 2.86
C TYR A 76 8.55 1.29 3.47
N SER A 77 7.69 1.32 4.49
CA SER A 77 7.13 0.12 5.10
C SER A 77 5.60 0.16 5.12
N VAL A 78 4.97 -1.00 5.28
CA VAL A 78 3.50 -1.11 5.31
C VAL A 78 3.00 -1.97 6.46
N GLU A 79 1.94 -1.49 7.09
CA GLU A 79 1.12 -2.22 8.05
C GLU A 79 -0.28 -2.40 7.44
N VAL A 80 -0.79 -3.64 7.50
CA VAL A 80 -2.14 -3.98 7.03
C VAL A 80 -3.01 -4.19 8.25
N ASP A 81 -3.95 -3.28 8.47
CA ASP A 81 -4.94 -3.41 9.53
C ASP A 81 -6.14 -4.19 8.99
N VAL A 82 -6.38 -5.36 9.58
CA VAL A 82 -7.61 -6.12 9.34
C VAL A 82 -8.64 -5.66 10.36
N LYS A 83 -9.74 -5.06 9.89
CA LYS A 83 -10.90 -4.81 10.74
C LYS A 83 -11.71 -6.09 10.85
N LEU A 84 -11.71 -6.69 12.04
CA LEU A 84 -12.64 -7.75 12.42
C LEU A 84 -13.68 -7.13 13.35
N PHE A 85 -14.96 -7.12 12.94
CA PHE A 85 -16.08 -6.66 13.78
C PHE A 85 -15.93 -5.25 14.39
N GLY A 86 -15.36 -4.31 13.63
CA GLY A 86 -15.14 -2.93 14.10
C GLY A 86 -13.91 -2.73 14.98
N MET A 87 -13.19 -3.80 15.33
CA MET A 87 -11.89 -3.75 16.00
C MET A 87 -10.77 -3.83 14.96
N SER A 88 -9.89 -2.84 14.95
CA SER A 88 -8.66 -2.90 14.15
C SER A 88 -7.66 -3.80 14.87
N VAL A 89 -7.28 -4.92 14.25
CA VAL A 89 -6.18 -5.75 14.74
C VAL A 89 -4.96 -5.42 13.90
N SER A 90 -4.03 -4.68 14.48
CA SER A 90 -2.70 -4.41 13.92
C SER A 90 -1.75 -5.52 14.35
N TRP A 91 -1.21 -6.29 13.42
CA TRP A 91 -0.22 -7.33 13.73
C TRP A 91 1.18 -6.73 13.68
N ARG A 92 1.86 -6.64 14.83
CA ARG A 92 3.27 -6.26 14.92
C ARG A 92 4.09 -7.48 15.34
N PRO A 93 5.04 -7.99 14.53
CA PRO A 93 6.01 -8.94 15.04
C PRO A 93 6.93 -8.23 16.04
N LEU A 94 7.21 -8.93 17.15
CA LEU A 94 8.12 -8.53 18.23
C LEU A 94 9.56 -8.41 17.73
#